data_AF-A0A2M7PET3-F1
#
_entry.id   AF-A0A2M7PET3-F1
#
_cell.length_a   1.000
_cell.length_b   1.000
_cell.length_c   1.000
_cell.angle_alpha   90.00
_cell.angle_beta   90.00
_cell.angle_gamma   90.00
#
_symmetry.space_group_name_H-M   'P 1'
#
loop_
_entity.id
_entity.type
_entity.pdbx_description
1 polymer ?
#
loop_
_entity_poly.entity_id
_entity_poly.type
_entity_poly.pdbx_seq_one_letter_code
_entity_poly.pdbx_strand_id
1 'polypeptide(L)' 'MKKAAKAPDDLRSEYDFASLPGGVSGKYAARYRQGVNIVKLDDDVSAAFPDAKAVNDALRSLMRIAQTKVKHA' A
#
# COMPACT_ATOMS: atom_id res chain seq x y z
N MET A 1 8.73 25.67 17.46
CA MET A 1 7.84 24.82 16.64
C MET A 1 6.93 25.75 15.84
N LYS A 2 6.99 25.74 14.50
CA LYS A 2 6.14 26.62 13.67
C LYS A 2 4.72 26.07 13.63
N LYS A 3 3.76 26.84 14.14
CA LYS A 3 2.32 26.54 14.07
C LYS A 3 1.89 26.75 12.61
N ALA A 4 1.47 25.69 11.93
CA ALA A 4 0.84 25.82 10.62
C ALA A 4 -0.46 26.63 10.80
N ALA A 5 -0.58 27.75 10.10
CA ALA A 5 -1.80 28.54 10.08
C ALA A 5 -2.92 27.67 9.47
N LYS A 6 -4.05 27.56 10.18
CA LYS A 6 -5.24 26.84 9.70
C LYS A 6 -5.68 27.50 8.39
N ALA A 7 -5.68 26.75 7.28
CA ALA A 7 -6.28 27.21 6.03
C ALA A 7 -7.76 27.56 6.27
N PRO A 8 -8.35 28.50 5.51
CA PRO A 8 -9.79 28.75 5.60
C PRO A 8 -10.55 27.44 5.41
N ASP A 9 -11.44 27.17 6.37
CA ASP A 9 -12.18 25.93 6.48
C ASP A 9 -13.33 25.97 5.47
N ASP A 10 -13.08 25.57 4.23
CA ASP A 10 -14.10 25.47 3.16
C ASP A 10 -15.12 24.34 3.44
N LEU A 11 -14.98 23.62 4.54
CA LEU A 11 -15.92 22.59 4.97
C LEU A 11 -17.18 23.23 5.54
N ARG A 12 -18.34 22.67 5.19
CA ARG A 12 -19.61 23.08 5.80
C ARG A 12 -19.62 22.70 7.28
N SER A 13 -20.33 23.47 8.09
CA SER A 13 -20.43 23.30 9.55
C SER A 13 -20.86 21.90 10.00
N GLU A 14 -21.60 21.18 9.16
CA GLU A 14 -22.06 19.82 9.43
C GLU A 14 -20.94 18.76 9.31
N TYR A 15 -19.81 19.09 8.70
CA TYR A 15 -18.67 18.19 8.49
C TYR A 15 -17.57 18.38 9.55
N ASP A 16 -17.95 18.59 10.81
CA ASP A 16 -17.00 18.49 11.92
C ASP A 16 -16.79 17.02 12.32
N PHE A 17 -15.81 16.39 11.69
CA PHE A 17 -15.44 15.00 11.98
C PHE A 17 -14.89 14.79 13.40
N ALA A 18 -14.48 15.85 14.11
CA ALA A 18 -14.06 15.74 15.51
C ALA A 18 -15.25 15.63 16.48
N SER A 19 -16.42 16.16 16.07
CA SER A 19 -17.67 16.06 16.83
C SER A 19 -18.46 14.76 16.57
N LEU A 20 -18.08 13.98 15.55
CA LEU A 20 -18.78 12.75 15.19
C LEU A 20 -18.65 11.67 16.28
N PRO A 21 -19.76 11.24 16.91
CA PRO A 21 -19.73 10.16 17.88
C PRO A 21 -19.27 8.86 17.20
N GLY A 22 -18.24 8.22 17.75
CA GLY A 22 -17.73 6.94 17.23
C GLY A 22 -16.78 7.04 16.02
N GLY A 23 -16.40 8.25 15.60
CA GLY A 23 -15.34 8.46 14.62
C GLY A 23 -13.97 8.08 15.19
N VAL A 24 -13.36 6.99 14.70
CA VAL A 24 -12.01 6.57 15.12
C VAL A 24 -11.03 6.79 13.98
N SER A 25 -10.13 7.77 14.13
CA SER A 25 -9.01 7.95 13.22
C SER A 25 -8.08 6.74 13.29
N GLY A 26 -7.71 6.18 12.13
CA GLY A 26 -6.76 5.07 12.07
C GLY A 26 -7.31 3.71 12.53
N LYS A 27 -8.64 3.49 12.52
CA LYS A 27 -9.29 2.22 12.88
C LYS A 27 -8.64 0.96 12.29
N TYR A 28 -8.10 1.05 11.07
CA TYR A 28 -7.40 -0.04 10.38
C TYR A 28 -5.91 0.21 10.14
N ALA A 29 -5.35 1.31 10.67
CA ALA A 29 -3.96 1.68 10.43
C ALA A 29 -2.99 0.60 10.92
N ALA A 30 -3.28 -0.03 12.06
CA ALA A 30 -2.48 -1.15 12.57
C ALA A 30 -2.52 -2.37 11.64
N ARG A 31 -3.71 -2.74 11.12
CA ARG A 31 -3.86 -3.87 10.18
C ARG A 31 -3.14 -3.61 8.86
N TYR A 32 -3.20 -2.38 8.36
CA TYR A 32 -2.51 -1.98 7.14
C TYR A 32 -0.98 -2.03 7.33
N ARG A 33 -0.48 -1.56 8.48
CA ARG A 33 0.94 -1.63 8.85
C ARG A 33 1.46 -3.05 9.08
N GLN A 34 0.58 -4.00 9.35
CA GLN A 34 0.94 -5.39 9.67
C GLN A 34 1.30 -6.25 8.44
N GLY A 35 1.11 -5.81 7.19
CA GLY A 35 1.44 -6.74 6.11
C GLY A 35 1.24 -6.35 4.66
N VAL A 36 1.18 -5.07 4.31
CA VAL A 36 1.22 -4.72 2.87
C VAL A 36 2.47 -3.90 2.59
N ASN A 37 3.50 -4.58 2.10
CA ASN A 37 4.63 -3.90 1.47
C ASN A 37 4.23 -3.59 0.02
N ILE A 38 3.90 -2.34 -0.26
CA ILE A 38 3.55 -1.88 -1.61
C ILE A 38 4.84 -1.51 -2.32
N VAL A 39 5.16 -2.26 -3.37
CA VAL A 39 6.29 -1.99 -4.25
C VAL A 39 5.74 -1.45 -5.55
N LYS A 40 6.17 -0.23 -5.92
CA LYS A 40 5.89 0.33 -7.25
C LYS A 40 6.75 -0.42 -8.27
N LEU A 41 6.12 -0.94 -9.32
CA LEU A 41 6.81 -1.48 -10.49
C LEU A 41 7.12 -0.35 -11.47
N ASP A 42 8.19 -0.53 -12.24
CA ASP A 42 8.47 0.34 -13.38
C ASP A 42 7.39 0.20 -14.47
N ASP A 43 7.23 1.23 -15.29
CA ASP A 43 6.10 1.36 -16.22
C ASP A 43 6.07 0.20 -17.24
N ASP A 44 7.23 -0.21 -17.74
CA ASP A 44 7.39 -1.33 -18.67
C ASP A 44 7.00 -2.68 -18.03
N VAL A 45 7.40 -2.91 -16.78
CA VAL A 45 7.05 -4.11 -16.03
C VAL A 45 5.54 -4.13 -15.74
N SER A 46 4.97 -2.99 -15.34
CA SER A 46 3.53 -2.89 -15.09
C SER A 46 2.68 -3.10 -16.35
N ALA A 47 3.18 -2.72 -17.53
CA ALA A 47 2.52 -2.97 -18.81
C ALA A 47 2.56 -4.46 -19.20
N ALA A 48 3.57 -5.20 -18.77
CA ALA A 48 3.71 -6.63 -19.06
C ALA A 48 2.83 -7.53 -18.19
N PHE A 49 2.42 -7.08 -16.99
CA PHE A 49 1.65 -7.89 -16.04
C PHE A 49 0.30 -7.24 -15.71
N PRO A 50 -0.83 -7.94 -15.94
CA PRO A 50 -2.16 -7.35 -15.74
C PRO A 50 -2.53 -7.14 -14.27
N ASP A 51 -1.94 -7.92 -13.35
CA ASP A 51 -2.21 -7.82 -11.91
C ASP A 51 -1.05 -8.35 -11.04
N ALA A 52 -1.20 -8.15 -9.72
CA ALA A 52 -0.23 -8.61 -8.73
C ALA A 52 -0.13 -10.15 -8.66
N LYS A 53 -1.17 -10.90 -9.04
CA LYS A 53 -1.13 -12.36 -9.04
C LYS A 53 -0.18 -12.85 -10.14
N ALA A 54 -0.28 -12.29 -11.35
CA ALA A 54 0.58 -12.62 -12.47
C ALA A 54 2.06 -12.35 -12.16
N VAL A 55 2.37 -11.19 -11.56
CA VAL A 55 3.73 -10.84 -11.11
C VAL A 55 4.26 -11.88 -10.12
N ASN A 56 3.48 -12.19 -9.08
CA ASN A 56 3.92 -13.11 -8.03
C ASN A 56 4.12 -14.54 -8.55
N ASP A 57 3.27 -15.01 -9.45
CA ASP A 57 3.39 -16.36 -10.02
C ASP A 57 4.64 -16.47 -10.94
N ALA A 58 4.99 -15.41 -11.66
CA ALA A 58 6.23 -15.33 -12.42
C ALA A 58 7.46 -15.38 -11.49
N LEU A 59 7.49 -14.54 -10.44
CA LEU A 59 8.59 -14.51 -9.47
C LEU A 59 8.76 -15.86 -8.74
N ARG A 60 7.68 -16.51 -8.33
CA ARG A 60 7.72 -17.86 -7.73
C ARG A 60 8.28 -18.90 -8.69
N SER A 61 7.96 -18.79 -9.98
CA SER A 61 8.50 -19.69 -11.00
C SER A 61 10.01 -19.50 -11.17
N LEU A 62 10.48 -18.25 -11.15
CA LEU A 62 11.90 -17.94 -11.14
C LEU A 62 12.62 -18.48 -9.90
N MET A 63 12.01 -18.35 -8.71
CA MET A 63 12.57 -18.93 -7.46
C MET A 63 12.75 -20.45 -7.56
N ARG A 64 11.79 -21.16 -8.16
CA ARG A 64 11.90 -22.62 -8.36
C ARG A 64 13.06 -22.98 -9.28
N ILE A 65 13.24 -22.24 -10.38
CA ILE A 65 14.35 -22.44 -11.31
C ILE A 65 15.70 -22.15 -10.64
N ALA A 66 15.77 -21.07 -9.84
CA ALA A 66 16.97 -20.75 -9.09
C ALA A 66 17.33 -21.86 -8.08
N GLN A 67 16.33 -22.39 -7.35
CA GLN A 67 16.52 -23.48 -6.40
C GLN A 67 16.99 -24.78 -7.07
N THR A 68 16.50 -25.10 -8.27
CA THR A 68 16.97 -26.30 -8.98
C THR A 68 18.40 -26.12 -9.47
N LYS A 69 18.78 -24.94 -9.99
CA LYS A 69 20.17 -24.66 -10.38
C LYS A 69 21.15 -24.78 -9.21
N VAL A 70 20.78 -24.28 -8.02
CA VAL A 70 21.62 -24.36 -6.81
C VAL A 70 21.81 -25.81 -6.33
N LYS A 71 20.84 -26.71 -6.55
CA LYS A 71 20.97 -28.13 -6.17
C LYS A 71 21.85 -28.95 -7.12
N HIS A 72 22.12 -28.43 -8.32
CA HIS A 72 22.95 -29.08 -9.33
C HIS A 72 24.37 -28.48 -9.42
N ALA A 73 24.66 -27.47 -8.59
CA ALA A 73 26.00 -26.92 -8.38
C ALA A 73 26.61 -27.51 -7.11
#